data_AF-A0AAV9XLI1-F1
#
_entry.id   AF-A0AAV9XLI1-F1
#
_cell.length_a   1.000
_cell.length_b   1.000
_cell.length_c   1.000
_cell.angle_alpha   90.00
_cell.angle_beta   90.00
_cell.angle_gamma   90.00
#
_symmetry.space_group_name_H-M   'P 1'
#
loop_
_entity.id
_entity.type
_entity.pdbx_description
1 polymer ?
#
loop_
_entity_poly.entity_id
_entity_poly.type
_entity_poly.pdbx_seq_one_letter_code
_entity_poly.pdbx_strand_id
1 'polypeptide(L)'
;MVRKLKHHEQKLLRKVDFLTWKSDDNHREHDVMRRYHIQDSTTYHKYNKICGSLRQLAHKLSQLPPEDEFRREHEERILEKLFQMGILNSKSKMSDIENKVTVAAFCRRRLPIIMTRLRMAENVPAVGNIE
;
A
#
# COMPACT_ATOMS: atom_id res chain seq x y z
N MET A 1 -25.47 1.27 -17.63
CA MET A 1 -24.31 1.19 -18.56
C MET A 1 -24.56 2.14 -19.73
N VAL A 2 -23.56 2.94 -20.11
CA VAL A 2 -23.70 3.90 -21.23
C VAL A 2 -23.46 3.17 -22.55
N ARG A 3 -24.16 3.59 -23.62
CA ARG A 3 -23.96 3.03 -24.97
C ARG A 3 -22.52 3.23 -25.44
N LYS A 4 -22.04 2.32 -26.30
CA LYS A 4 -20.74 2.48 -26.96
C LYS A 4 -20.78 3.68 -27.92
N LEU A 5 -19.81 4.59 -27.79
CA LEU A 5 -19.66 5.76 -28.65
C LEU A 5 -19.20 5.34 -30.06
N LYS A 6 -19.73 5.99 -31.09
CA LYS A 6 -19.25 5.88 -32.47
C LYS A 6 -17.88 6.58 -32.61
N HIS A 7 -17.15 6.27 -33.68
CA HIS A 7 -15.80 6.81 -33.91
C HIS A 7 -15.72 8.35 -33.83
N HIS A 8 -16.68 9.06 -34.42
CA HIS A 8 -16.72 10.53 -34.37
C HIS A 8 -17.04 11.06 -32.96
N GLU A 9 -17.91 10.38 -32.22
CA GLU A 9 -18.29 10.74 -30.84
C GLU A 9 -17.11 10.53 -29.89
N GLN A 10 -16.38 9.42 -30.02
CA GLN A 10 -15.19 9.14 -29.23
C GLN A 10 -14.05 10.13 -29.52
N LYS A 11 -13.94 10.59 -30.77
CA LYS A 11 -12.95 11.61 -31.16
C LYS A 11 -13.22 12.96 -30.47
N LEU A 12 -14.48 13.32 -30.26
CA LEU A 12 -14.89 14.52 -29.52
C LEU A 12 -14.82 14.33 -28.00
N LEU A 13 -15.25 13.18 -27.50
CA LEU A 13 -15.40 12.88 -26.08
C LEU A 13 -14.23 12.05 -25.51
N ARG A 14 -12.98 12.41 -25.86
CA ARG A 14 -11.78 11.65 -25.47
C ARG A 14 -11.52 11.59 -23.96
N LYS A 15 -11.94 12.62 -23.22
CA LYS A 15 -11.72 12.76 -21.78
C LYS A 15 -12.92 12.27 -20.95
N VAL A 16 -13.98 11.81 -21.61
CA VAL A 16 -15.21 11.40 -20.93
C VAL A 16 -15.12 9.92 -20.60
N ASP A 17 -14.92 9.64 -19.32
CA ASP A 17 -15.10 8.33 -18.71
C ASP A 17 -15.91 8.51 -17.42
N PHE A 18 -17.01 7.76 -17.31
CA PHE A 18 -17.89 7.80 -16.13
C PHE A 18 -17.45 6.82 -15.04
N LEU A 19 -16.56 5.88 -15.35
CA LEU A 19 -16.09 4.86 -14.42
C LEU A 19 -14.74 5.22 -13.83
N THR A 20 -13.78 5.67 -14.65
CA THR A 20 -12.43 6.01 -14.16
C THR A 20 -12.20 7.52 -14.22
N TRP A 21 -12.09 8.15 -13.04
CA TRP A 21 -11.62 9.53 -12.97
C TRP A 21 -10.13 9.59 -12.63
N LYS A 22 -9.49 10.70 -13.00
CA LYS A 22 -8.06 10.91 -12.69
C LYS A 22 -7.79 10.95 -11.19
N SER A 23 -8.79 11.30 -10.38
CA SER A 23 -8.73 11.28 -8.92
C SER A 23 -8.63 9.87 -8.35
N ASP A 24 -9.10 8.87 -9.08
CA ASP A 24 -9.36 7.53 -8.51
C ASP A 24 -8.12 6.64 -8.51
N ASP A 25 -6.97 7.14 -8.98
CA ASP A 25 -5.68 6.44 -9.08
C ASP A 25 -5.84 5.00 -9.60
N ASN A 26 -6.59 4.85 -10.70
CA ASN A 26 -6.89 3.56 -11.32
C ASN A 26 -7.57 2.55 -10.37
N HIS A 27 -8.43 3.02 -9.45
CA HIS A 27 -9.15 2.21 -8.47
C HIS A 27 -8.25 1.36 -7.58
N ARG A 28 -7.00 1.79 -7.36
CA ARG A 28 -6.01 1.04 -6.59
C ARG A 28 -6.49 0.71 -5.18
N GLU A 29 -7.21 1.63 -4.54
CA GLU A 29 -7.86 1.38 -3.27
C GLU A 29 -8.78 0.16 -3.34
N HIS A 30 -9.71 0.18 -4.30
CA HIS A 30 -10.72 -0.85 -4.44
C HIS A 30 -10.10 -2.23 -4.77
N ASP A 31 -9.03 -2.25 -5.56
CA ASP A 31 -8.27 -3.46 -5.88
C ASP A 31 -7.59 -4.06 -4.65
N VAL A 32 -6.94 -3.22 -3.83
CA VAL A 32 -6.26 -3.66 -2.61
C VAL A 32 -7.26 -4.13 -1.57
N MET A 33 -8.38 -3.40 -1.41
CA MET A 33 -9.45 -3.77 -0.48
C MET A 33 -10.07 -5.12 -0.85
N ARG A 34 -10.39 -5.34 -2.14
CA ARG A 34 -10.91 -6.64 -2.61
C ARG A 34 -9.90 -7.76 -2.39
N ARG A 35 -8.63 -7.54 -2.76
CA ARG A 35 -7.58 -8.56 -2.64
C ARG A 35 -7.35 -9.02 -1.20
N TYR A 36 -7.35 -8.08 -0.25
CA TYR A 36 -7.05 -8.36 1.16
C TYR A 36 -8.28 -8.36 2.07
N HIS A 37 -9.49 -8.40 1.50
CA HIS A 37 -10.76 -8.44 2.21
C HIS A 37 -10.82 -7.38 3.32
N ILE A 38 -10.58 -6.13 2.94
CA ILE A 38 -10.73 -4.97 3.84
C ILE A 38 -12.17 -4.50 3.68
N GLN A 39 -12.95 -4.57 4.75
CA GLN A 39 -14.35 -4.14 4.74
C GLN A 39 -14.48 -2.62 4.78
N ASP A 40 -13.65 -1.96 5.61
CA ASP A 40 -13.71 -0.51 5.82
C ASP A 40 -12.66 0.25 4.99
N SER A 41 -13.12 1.20 4.18
CA SER A 41 -12.27 2.11 3.41
C SER A 41 -11.37 2.97 4.31
N THR A 42 -11.79 3.31 5.54
CA THR A 42 -10.93 4.12 6.42
C THR A 42 -9.64 3.40 6.79
N THR A 43 -9.67 2.06 6.83
CA THR A 43 -8.50 1.24 7.13
C THR A 43 -7.43 1.36 6.03
N TYR A 44 -7.86 1.35 4.76
CA TYR A 44 -6.96 1.57 3.62
C TYR A 44 -6.30 2.95 3.70
N HIS A 45 -7.10 3.99 3.92
CA HIS A 45 -6.62 5.37 4.02
C HIS A 45 -5.64 5.58 5.18
N LYS A 46 -5.91 4.98 6.34
CA LYS A 46 -5.00 5.00 7.50
C LYS A 46 -3.64 4.39 7.16
N TYR A 47 -3.61 3.21 6.53
CA TYR A 47 -2.35 2.60 6.09
C TYR A 47 -1.64 3.42 5.03
N ASN A 48 -2.37 4.02 4.09
CA ASN A 48 -1.78 4.87 3.07
C ASN A 48 -1.10 6.11 3.70
N LYS A 49 -1.74 6.74 4.69
CA LYS A 49 -1.16 7.85 5.44
C LYS A 49 0.13 7.45 6.16
N ILE A 50 0.15 6.28 6.82
CA ILE A 50 1.35 5.75 7.48
C ILE A 50 2.49 5.50 6.48
N CYS A 51 2.18 4.91 5.32
CA CYS A 51 3.16 4.72 4.25
C CYS A 51 3.73 6.06 3.77
N GLY A 52 2.87 7.08 3.60
CA GLY A 52 3.27 8.43 3.23
C GLY A 52 4.22 9.06 4.24
N SER A 53 3.88 9.00 5.53
CA SER A 53 4.73 9.51 6.61
C SER A 53 6.08 8.79 6.70
N LEU A 54 6.11 7.47 6.51
CA LEU A 54 7.36 6.69 6.46
C LEU A 54 8.26 7.10 5.30
N ARG A 55 7.69 7.28 4.10
CA ARG A 55 8.44 7.74 2.93
C ARG A 55 8.95 9.16 3.10
N GLN A 56 8.15 10.06 3.68
CA GLN A 56 8.58 11.42 3.98
C GLN A 56 9.73 11.42 4.99
N LEU A 57 9.68 10.56 6.01
CA LEU A 57 10.77 10.42 6.98
C LEU A 57 12.05 9.90 6.31
N ALA A 58 11.96 8.85 5.50
CA ALA A 58 13.10 8.33 4.75
C ALA A 58 13.70 9.38 3.80
N HIS A 59 12.84 10.17 3.14
CA HIS A 59 13.29 11.27 2.27
C HIS A 59 13.99 12.39 3.05
N LYS A 60 13.51 12.74 4.25
CA LYS A 60 14.19 13.72 5.10
C LYS A 60 15.54 13.21 5.60
N LEU A 61 15.64 11.91 5.93
CA LEU A 61 16.90 11.30 6.32
C LEU A 61 17.90 11.26 5.15
N SER A 62 17.43 11.06 3.91
CA SER A 62 18.32 11.05 2.74
C SER A 62 18.89 12.43 2.39
N GLN A 63 18.25 13.51 2.85
CA GLN A 63 18.75 14.88 2.71
C GLN A 63 19.86 15.24 3.70
N LEU A 64 20.06 14.44 4.76
CA LEU A 64 21.14 14.66 5.73
C LEU A 64 22.50 14.20 5.17
N PRO A 65 23.62 14.75 5.66
CA PRO A 65 24.95 14.27 5.28
C PRO A 65 25.12 12.78 5.63
N PRO A 66 25.83 11.99 4.80
CA PRO A 66 26.01 10.55 5.05
C PRO A 66 26.87 10.25 6.28
N GLU A 67 27.74 11.18 6.69
CA GLU A 67 28.65 11.03 7.83
C GLU A 67 28.00 11.34 9.20
N ASP A 68 26.76 11.84 9.20
CA ASP A 68 26.06 12.20 10.43
C ASP A 68 25.64 10.94 11.22
N GLU A 69 26.06 10.86 12.48
CA GLU A 69 25.69 9.78 13.39
C GLU A 69 24.18 9.68 13.58
N PHE A 70 23.48 10.82 13.61
CA PHE A 70 22.03 10.86 13.74
C PHE A 70 21.33 10.13 12.59
N ARG A 71 21.82 10.36 11.36
CA ARG A 71 21.30 9.70 10.16
C ARG A 71 21.47 8.19 10.28
N ARG A 72 22.69 7.72 10.58
CA ARG A 72 23.00 6.29 10.67
C ARG A 72 22.15 5.58 11.73
N GLU A 73 22.02 6.17 12.91
CA GLU A 73 21.24 5.61 14.01
C GLU A 73 19.74 5.50 13.67
N HIS A 74 19.16 6.54 13.06
CA HIS A 74 17.75 6.55 12.71
C HIS A 74 17.43 5.67 11.50
N GLU A 75 18.35 5.61 10.52
CA GLU A 75 18.23 4.69 9.39
C GLU A 75 18.19 3.23 9.87
N GLU A 76 19.10 2.84 10.77
CA GLU A 76 19.14 1.50 11.35
C GLU A 76 17.87 1.20 12.16
N ARG A 77 17.44 2.13 13.04
CA ARG A 77 16.23 1.97 13.86
C ARG A 77 14.97 1.74 13.02
N ILE A 78 14.80 2.50 11.93
CA ILE A 78 13.62 2.37 11.08
C ILE A 78 13.65 1.03 10.33
N LEU A 79 14.80 0.65 9.77
CA LEU A 79 14.95 -0.61 9.05
C LEU A 79 14.70 -1.81 9.97
N GLU A 80 15.28 -1.81 11.17
CA GLU A 80 15.10 -2.85 12.16
C GLU A 80 13.62 -2.94 12.60
N LYS A 81 12.98 -1.81 12.89
CA LYS A 81 11.56 -1.79 13.28
C LYS A 81 10.64 -2.32 12.16
N LEU A 82 10.87 -1.93 10.90
CA LEU A 82 10.09 -2.38 9.76
C LEU A 82 10.31 -3.87 9.44
N PHE A 83 11.51 -4.38 9.71
CA PHE A 83 11.85 -5.79 9.58
C PHE A 83 11.25 -6.65 10.69
N GLN A 84 11.26 -6.18 11.95
CA GLN A 84 10.59 -6.86 13.06
C GLN A 84 9.07 -6.92 12.87
N MET A 85 8.46 -5.83 12.41
CA MET A 85 7.07 -5.85 11.95
C MET A 85 6.89 -6.66 10.65
N GLY A 86 7.99 -7.01 9.97
CA GLY A 86 8.15 -7.67 8.65
C GLY A 86 7.25 -7.16 7.54
N ILE A 87 7.13 -5.84 7.50
CA ILE A 87 6.72 -5.12 6.30
C ILE A 87 7.83 -5.22 5.26
N LEU A 88 9.10 -5.21 5.71
CA LEU A 88 10.29 -5.48 4.91
C LEU A 88 10.78 -6.91 5.16
N ASN A 89 11.30 -7.54 4.10
CA ASN A 89 11.89 -8.88 4.17
C ASN A 89 13.40 -8.87 4.45
N SER A 90 14.03 -7.69 4.40
CA SER A 90 15.46 -7.50 4.65
C SER A 90 15.71 -6.10 5.20
N LYS A 91 16.80 -5.94 5.95
CA LYS A 91 17.25 -4.68 6.55
C LYS A 91 18.40 -4.00 5.81
N SER A 92 18.75 -4.45 4.60
CA SER A 92 19.99 -4.03 3.94
C SER A 92 19.94 -2.65 3.26
N LYS A 93 18.77 -2.17 2.84
CA LYS A 93 18.67 -1.01 1.93
C LYS A 93 17.61 -0.01 2.35
N MET A 94 17.99 1.26 2.50
CA MET A 94 17.05 2.36 2.76
C MET A 94 16.05 2.57 1.61
N SER A 95 16.47 2.29 0.37
CA SER A 95 15.61 2.35 -0.82
C SER A 95 14.40 1.41 -0.76
N ASP A 96 14.44 0.38 0.10
CA ASP A 96 13.30 -0.51 0.29
C ASP A 96 12.14 0.18 1.00
N ILE A 97 12.38 1.26 1.76
CA ILE A 97 11.30 2.04 2.38
C ILE A 97 10.47 2.74 1.32
N GLU A 98 11.08 3.31 0.30
CA GLU A 98 10.35 4.01 -0.77
C GLU A 98 9.55 3.02 -1.64
N ASN A 99 10.18 1.91 -2.00
CA ASN A 99 9.64 0.99 -3.01
C ASN A 99 8.78 -0.14 -2.43
N LYS A 100 9.12 -0.68 -1.26
CA LYS A 100 8.49 -1.89 -0.70
C LYS A 100 7.48 -1.58 0.40
N VAL A 101 7.62 -0.47 1.12
CA VAL A 101 6.60 -0.03 2.10
C VAL A 101 5.39 0.48 1.35
N THR A 102 4.41 -0.40 1.23
CA THR A 102 3.15 -0.17 0.50
C THR A 102 1.98 -0.60 1.38
N VAL A 103 0.79 -0.07 1.09
CA VAL A 103 -0.43 -0.47 1.80
C VAL A 103 -0.63 -1.99 1.74
N ALA A 104 -0.34 -2.60 0.59
CA ALA A 104 -0.39 -4.06 0.43
C ALA A 104 0.57 -4.81 1.38
N ALA A 105 1.75 -4.25 1.69
CA ALA A 105 2.68 -4.85 2.64
C ALA A 105 2.10 -4.88 4.05
N PHE A 106 1.44 -3.81 4.50
CA PHE A 106 0.69 -3.80 5.77
C PHE A 106 -0.49 -4.77 5.74
N CYS A 107 -1.23 -4.82 4.64
CA CYS A 107 -2.39 -5.70 4.51
C CYS A 107 -2.00 -7.18 4.60
N ARG A 108 -0.83 -7.57 4.08
CA ARG A 108 -0.28 -8.93 4.23
C ARG A 108 0.07 -9.33 5.67
N ARG A 109 0.19 -8.37 6.58
CA ARG A 109 0.50 -8.61 8.00
C ARG A 109 -0.74 -8.66 8.89
N ARG A 110 -1.94 -8.45 8.32
CA ARG A 110 -3.21 -8.62 9.05
C ARG A 110 -3.42 -10.09 9.44
N LEU A 111 -4.00 -10.31 10.62
CA LEU A 111 -4.22 -11.63 11.18
C LEU A 111 -4.94 -12.61 10.22
N PRO A 112 -6.05 -12.23 9.55
CA PRO A 112 -6.73 -13.13 8.61
C PRO A 112 -5.80 -13.63 7.50
N ILE A 113 -4.95 -12.74 6.95
CA ILE A 113 -4.02 -13.09 5.88
C ILE A 113 -2.89 -13.99 6.39
N ILE A 114 -2.41 -13.75 7.61
CA ILE A 114 -1.38 -14.58 8.22
C ILE A 114 -1.92 -15.99 8.53
N MET A 115 -3.15 -16.10 9.02
CA MET A 115 -3.80 -17.39 9.29
C MET A 115 -3.97 -18.22 8.02
N THR A 116 -4.46 -17.61 6.93
CA THR A 116 -4.56 -18.30 5.63
C THR A 116 -3.18 -18.72 5.11
N ARG A 117 -2.16 -17.86 5.28
CA ARG A 117 -0.78 -18.20 4.89
C ARG A 117 -0.18 -19.34 5.71
N LEU A 118 -0.53 -19.44 6.99
CA LEU A 118 -0.14 -20.55 7.88
C LEU A 118 -1.02 -21.79 7.72
N ARG A 119 -1.95 -21.80 6.76
CA ARG A 119 -2.93 -22.88 6.53
C ARG A 119 -3.82 -23.20 7.74
N MET A 120 -4.05 -22.22 8.60
CA MET A 120 -5.03 -22.33 9.70
C MET A 120 -6.46 -22.18 9.20
N ALA A 121 -6.66 -21.54 8.04
CA ALA A 121 -7.92 -21.44 7.34
C ALA A 121 -7.68 -21.54 5.84
N GLU A 122 -8.66 -22.06 5.09
CA GLU A 122 -8.53 -22.27 3.65
C GLU A 122 -8.57 -20.96 2.86
N ASN A 123 -9.44 -20.03 3.25
CA ASN A 123 -9.76 -18.83 2.50
C ASN A 123 -9.79 -17.59 3.40
N VAL A 124 -9.43 -16.43 2.86
CA VAL A 124 -9.45 -15.14 3.59
C VAL A 124 -10.87 -14.74 4.05
N PRO A 125 -11.94 -14.87 3.24
CA PRO A 125 -13.30 -14.61 3.69
C PRO A 125 -13.72 -15.43 4.91
N ALA A 126 -13.27 -16.69 5.00
CA ALA A 126 -13.67 -17.59 6.06
C ALA A 126 -13.22 -17.10 7.44
N VAL A 127 -12.13 -16.32 7.51
CA VAL A 127 -11.62 -15.71 8.74
C VAL A 127 -12.15 -14.30 8.95
N GLY A 128 -12.29 -13.52 7.87
CA GLY A 128 -12.70 -12.12 7.93
C GLY A 128 -14.16 -11.86 8.31
N ASN A 129 -15.01 -12.90 8.28
CA ASN A 129 -16.43 -12.83 8.63
C ASN A 129 -16.75 -13.36 10.05
N ILE A 130 -15.74 -13.56 10.90
CA ILE A 130 -15.90 -14.12 12.26
C ILE A 130 -16.18 -13.01 13.31
N GLU A 131 -16.41 -11.76 12.90
CA GLU A 131 -16.86 -10.68 13.78
C GLU A 131 -18.39 -10.59 13.87
#